data_AF-A0A2T2S7K3-F1
#
_entry.id   AF-A0A2T2S7K3-F1
#
_cell.length_a   1.000
_cell.length_b   1.000
_cell.length_c   1.000
_cell.angle_alpha   90.00
_cell.angle_beta   90.00
_cell.angle_gamma   90.00
#
_symmetry.space_group_name_H-M   'P 1'
#
loop_
_entity.id
_entity.type
_entity.pdbx_description
1 polymer ?
#
loop_
_entity_poly.entity_id
_entity_poly.type
_entity_poly.pdbx_seq_one_letter_code
_entity_poly.pdbx_strand_id
1 'polypeptide(L)'
;DEDDTDLRTPALAAAAAVGIVAFAGGTAGLYGRGDTPIGLASGYTHPRGGVQLQAAVNSAVLENDTDQKLSVRALGFYDVFGARVQPAVGLGVQVDPDKGRDVEPAVSGGLVGNLGRFVLYGGVDVTEGTPEIGLAYNFQYGTDEG
;
A
#
# COMPACT_ATOMS: atom_id res chain seq x y z
N ASP A 1 -25.52 -1.84 22.68
CA ASP A 1 -25.21 -0.91 21.59
C ASP A 1 -23.93 -1.40 20.94
N GLU A 2 -24.07 -2.40 20.08
CA GLU A 2 -23.01 -2.81 19.16
C GLU A 2 -23.02 -1.74 18.06
N ASP A 3 -22.10 -0.79 18.15
CA ASP A 3 -21.86 0.13 17.05
C ASP A 3 -21.36 -0.69 15.86
N ASP A 4 -22.21 -0.88 14.84
CA ASP A 4 -21.80 -1.39 13.53
C ASP A 4 -20.61 -0.54 13.06
N THR A 5 -19.41 -1.11 13.12
CA THR A 5 -18.17 -0.36 12.90
C THR A 5 -17.98 -0.09 11.41
N ASP A 6 -18.22 1.16 10.99
CA ASP A 6 -18.11 1.62 9.61
C ASP A 6 -16.67 2.05 9.25
N LEU A 7 -16.06 1.38 8.28
CA LEU A 7 -14.70 1.66 7.83
C LEU A 7 -14.60 2.75 6.75
N ARG A 8 -15.70 3.37 6.30
CA ARG A 8 -15.65 4.45 5.29
C ARG A 8 -14.84 5.66 5.74
N THR A 9 -15.02 6.07 7.00
CA THR A 9 -14.29 7.22 7.55
C THR A 9 -12.79 6.92 7.73
N PRO A 10 -12.41 5.78 8.35
CA PRO A 10 -11.03 5.30 8.34
C PRO A 10 -10.42 5.17 6.93
N ALA A 11 -11.16 4.63 5.97
CA ALA A 11 -10.72 4.47 4.59
C ALA A 11 -10.49 5.83 3.90
N LEU A 12 -11.39 6.80 4.12
CA LEU A 12 -11.21 8.15 3.62
C LEU A 12 -9.99 8.83 4.24
N ALA A 13 -9.76 8.67 5.54
CA ALA A 13 -8.58 9.18 6.22
C ALA A 13 -7.29 8.53 5.67
N ALA A 14 -7.30 7.23 5.43
CA ALA A 14 -6.17 6.51 4.83
C ALA A 14 -5.90 6.99 3.39
N ALA A 15 -6.94 7.15 2.57
CA ALA A 15 -6.81 7.72 1.23
C ALA A 15 -6.26 9.15 1.25
N ALA A 16 -6.70 9.98 2.20
CA ALA A 16 -6.17 11.34 2.40
C ALA A 16 -4.68 11.32 2.80
N ALA A 17 -4.28 10.42 3.69
CA ALA A 17 -2.87 10.26 4.08
C ALA A 17 -2.01 9.86 2.87
N VAL A 18 -2.48 8.92 2.05
CA VAL A 18 -1.83 8.56 0.78
C VAL A 18 -1.76 9.77 -0.16
N GLY A 19 -2.82 10.57 -0.27
CA GLY A 19 -2.80 11.81 -1.07
C GLY A 19 -1.73 12.81 -0.62
N ILE A 20 -1.58 13.02 0.69
CA ILE A 20 -0.56 13.91 1.26
C ILE A 20 0.85 13.38 0.99
N VAL A 21 1.06 12.07 1.19
CA VAL A 21 2.36 11.43 0.95
C VAL A 21 2.72 11.48 -0.54
N ALA A 22 1.75 11.36 -1.45
CA ALA A 22 1.97 11.56 -2.88
C ALA A 22 2.48 12.98 -3.19
N PHE A 23 1.86 14.00 -2.59
CA PHE A 23 2.24 15.39 -2.78
C PHE A 23 3.69 15.66 -2.31
N ALA A 24 4.08 15.12 -1.16
CA ALA A 24 5.42 15.32 -0.60
C ALA A 24 6.50 14.44 -1.26
N GLY A 25 6.19 13.17 -1.51
CA GLY A 25 7.15 12.16 -1.97
C GLY A 25 7.27 12.04 -3.49
N GLY A 26 6.30 12.57 -4.25
CA GLY A 26 6.34 12.62 -5.70
C GLY A 26 6.16 11.26 -6.41
N THR A 27 5.71 10.23 -5.69
CA THR A 27 5.27 8.96 -6.29
C THR A 27 3.81 8.69 -5.90
N ALA A 28 2.99 8.27 -6.87
CA ALA A 28 1.60 7.88 -6.63
C ALA A 28 1.19 6.72 -7.54
N GLY A 29 0.26 5.88 -7.08
CA GLY A 29 -0.08 4.65 -7.77
C GLY A 29 -1.29 3.92 -7.21
N LEU A 30 -1.51 2.74 -7.77
CA LEU A 30 -2.53 1.78 -7.36
C LEU A 30 -1.86 0.61 -6.64
N TYR A 31 -2.61 0.04 -5.70
CA TYR A 31 -2.19 -1.12 -4.94
C TYR A 31 -3.40 -2.00 -4.63
N GLY A 32 -3.20 -3.31 -4.59
CA GLY A 32 -4.22 -4.26 -4.19
C GLY A 32 -3.61 -5.46 -3.52
N ARG A 33 -4.36 -6.03 -2.57
CA ARG A 33 -3.99 -7.24 -1.84
C ARG A 33 -5.22 -8.10 -1.63
N GLY A 34 -5.14 -9.39 -1.96
CA GLY A 34 -6.10 -10.40 -1.52
C GLY A 34 -7.56 -9.93 -1.45
N ASP A 35 -8.06 -9.84 -0.23
CA ASP A 35 -9.43 -9.44 0.12
C ASP A 35 -9.67 -7.92 0.15
N THR A 36 -8.62 -7.10 0.05
CA THR A 36 -8.66 -5.65 -0.15
C THR A 36 -8.08 -5.26 -1.53
N PRO A 37 -8.78 -5.52 -2.65
CA PRO A 37 -8.22 -5.34 -3.99
C PRO A 37 -8.16 -3.88 -4.48
N ILE A 38 -8.84 -2.94 -3.82
CA ILE A 38 -8.99 -1.56 -4.28
C ILE A 38 -8.15 -0.64 -3.40
N GLY A 39 -7.02 -0.17 -3.91
CA GLY A 39 -6.12 0.65 -3.09
C GLY A 39 -5.25 1.62 -3.86
N LEU A 40 -4.65 2.51 -3.07
CA LEU A 40 -3.75 3.56 -3.50
C LEU A 40 -2.39 3.37 -2.84
N ALA A 41 -1.34 3.74 -3.57
CA ALA A 41 0.02 3.78 -3.07
C ALA A 41 0.61 5.17 -3.32
N SER A 42 1.47 5.63 -2.42
CA SER A 42 2.21 6.88 -2.62
C SER A 42 3.47 6.89 -1.79
N GLY A 43 4.47 7.67 -2.17
CA GLY A 43 5.70 7.69 -1.40
C GLY A 43 6.84 8.43 -2.05
N TYR A 44 8.00 8.24 -1.46
CA TYR A 44 9.28 8.69 -1.99
C TYR A 44 9.97 7.54 -2.73
N THR A 45 10.41 7.80 -3.96
CA THR A 45 11.14 6.84 -4.78
C THR A 45 12.42 7.47 -5.31
N HIS A 46 13.53 6.80 -5.03
CA HIS A 46 14.87 7.12 -5.53
C HIS A 46 15.43 5.91 -6.29
N PRO A 47 16.40 6.05 -7.23
CA PRO A 47 16.95 4.90 -7.94
C PRO A 47 17.50 3.77 -7.05
N ARG A 48 18.00 4.11 -5.86
CA ARG A 48 18.55 3.13 -4.88
C ARG A 48 17.51 2.55 -3.91
N GLY A 49 16.26 2.99 -3.95
CA GLY A 49 15.23 2.52 -3.03
C GLY A 49 14.13 3.54 -2.76
N GLY A 50 13.23 3.23 -1.84
CA GLY A 50 12.13 4.12 -1.51
C GLY A 50 11.25 3.58 -0.39
N VAL A 51 10.29 4.42 -0.01
CA VAL A 51 9.26 4.10 0.97
C VAL A 51 7.91 4.54 0.42
N GLN A 52 6.92 3.65 0.46
CA GLN A 52 5.56 3.92 0.04
C GLN A 52 4.55 3.61 1.14
N LEU A 53 3.61 4.51 1.36
CA LEU A 53 2.39 4.26 2.09
C LEU A 53 1.35 3.66 1.14
N GLN A 54 0.73 2.57 1.56
CA GLN A 54 -0.28 1.82 0.81
C GLN A 54 -1.55 1.72 1.65
N ALA A 55 -2.70 1.98 1.05
CA ALA A 55 -4.00 1.78 1.68
C ALA A 55 -4.94 1.09 0.68
N ALA A 56 -5.63 0.04 1.11
CA ALA A 56 -6.55 -0.70 0.27
C ALA A 56 -7.81 -1.13 1.05
N VAL A 57 -8.92 -1.25 0.32
CA VAL A 57 -10.22 -1.67 0.84
C VAL A 57 -10.84 -2.73 -0.06
N ASN A 58 -11.90 -3.38 0.44
CA ASN A 58 -12.79 -4.18 -0.37
C ASN A 58 -14.01 -3.38 -0.87
N SER A 59 -14.84 -3.98 -1.72
CA SER A 59 -16.04 -3.31 -2.25
C SER A 59 -17.06 -2.98 -1.16
N ALA A 60 -17.16 -3.79 -0.11
CA ALA A 60 -18.09 -3.57 0.99
C ALA A 60 -17.90 -2.21 1.67
N VAL A 61 -16.66 -1.71 1.79
CA VAL A 61 -16.42 -0.34 2.31
C VAL A 61 -17.04 0.72 1.39
N LEU A 62 -16.93 0.54 0.07
CA LEU A 62 -17.46 1.52 -0.90
C LEU A 62 -18.98 1.47 -1.01
N GLU A 63 -19.55 0.28 -0.87
CA GLU A 63 -20.98 -0.01 -1.00
C GLU A 63 -21.73 0.14 0.33
N ASN A 64 -21.01 0.31 1.44
CA ASN A 64 -21.55 0.32 2.80
C ASN A 64 -22.30 -0.99 3.14
N ASP A 65 -21.63 -2.10 2.89
CA ASP A 65 -22.12 -3.46 3.15
C ASP A 65 -21.42 -4.08 4.38
N THR A 66 -21.79 -5.31 4.74
CA THR A 66 -21.11 -6.13 5.76
C THR A 66 -19.77 -6.67 5.23
N ASP A 67 -18.91 -7.22 6.10
CA ASP A 67 -17.59 -7.75 5.75
C ASP A 67 -16.62 -6.66 5.27
N GLN A 68 -16.67 -5.47 5.87
CA GLN A 68 -15.79 -4.36 5.50
C GLN A 68 -14.34 -4.64 5.86
N LYS A 69 -13.42 -4.35 4.94
CA LYS A 69 -11.99 -4.56 5.17
C LYS A 69 -11.18 -3.36 4.73
N LEU A 70 -10.26 -2.95 5.60
CA LEU A 70 -9.30 -1.89 5.34
C LEU A 70 -7.90 -2.40 5.67
N SER A 71 -6.95 -2.12 4.79
CA SER A 71 -5.56 -2.48 5.00
C SER A 71 -4.66 -1.28 4.76
N VAL A 72 -3.70 -1.04 5.66
CA VAL A 72 -2.77 0.09 5.58
C VAL A 72 -1.36 -0.41 5.88
N ARG A 73 -0.39 -0.08 5.02
CA ARG A 73 1.01 -0.52 5.14
C ARG A 73 2.00 0.56 4.74
N ALA A 74 3.18 0.52 5.34
CA ALA A 74 4.39 1.15 4.84
C ALA A 74 5.28 0.09 4.19
N LEU A 75 5.53 0.20 2.88
CA LEU A 75 6.44 -0.64 2.10
C LEU A 75 7.79 0.08 1.95
N GLY A 76 8.87 -0.56 2.38
CA GLY A 76 10.23 -0.13 2.12
C GLY A 76 10.92 -1.06 1.12
N PHE A 77 11.75 -0.50 0.24
CA PHE A 77 12.55 -1.26 -0.71
C PHE A 77 13.91 -0.60 -0.93
N TYR A 78 14.95 -1.41 -1.19
CA TYR A 78 16.31 -0.91 -1.31
C TYR A 78 17.16 -1.75 -2.26
N ASP A 79 18.06 -1.10 -2.99
CA ASP A 79 19.01 -1.76 -3.89
C ASP A 79 20.19 -2.36 -3.13
N VAL A 80 20.11 -3.66 -2.84
CA VAL A 80 21.19 -4.42 -2.20
C VAL A 80 22.19 -4.98 -3.23
N PHE A 81 21.85 -5.01 -4.53
CA PHE A 81 22.57 -5.77 -5.55
C PHE A 81 23.05 -4.95 -6.75
N GLY A 82 22.89 -3.62 -6.74
CA GLY A 82 23.11 -2.78 -7.91
C GLY A 82 22.07 -3.05 -9.02
N ALA A 83 20.88 -3.51 -8.65
CA ALA A 83 19.84 -3.98 -9.57
C ALA A 83 18.58 -3.12 -9.51
N ARG A 84 17.88 -3.02 -10.65
CA ARG A 84 16.56 -2.37 -10.72
C ARG A 84 15.47 -3.14 -9.99
N VAL A 85 15.70 -4.42 -9.72
CA VAL A 85 14.79 -5.27 -8.92
C VAL A 85 15.34 -5.31 -7.50
N GLN A 86 14.54 -4.81 -6.57
CA GLN A 86 14.95 -4.49 -5.21
C GLN A 86 14.09 -5.31 -4.23
N PRO A 87 14.68 -5.98 -3.22
CA PRO A 87 13.89 -6.60 -2.16
C PRO A 87 13.03 -5.55 -1.46
N ALA A 88 11.80 -5.95 -1.11
CA ALA A 88 10.82 -5.09 -0.48
C ALA A 88 10.17 -5.79 0.72
N VAL A 89 9.96 -5.01 1.77
CA VAL A 89 9.30 -5.43 3.01
C VAL A 89 8.25 -4.40 3.39
N GLY A 90 7.04 -4.86 3.69
CA GLY A 90 5.94 -4.02 4.15
C GLY A 90 5.53 -4.37 5.57
N LEU A 91 5.20 -3.34 6.35
CA LEU A 91 4.65 -3.48 7.70
C LEU A 91 3.41 -2.60 7.84
N GLY A 92 2.39 -3.14 8.48
CA GLY A 92 1.14 -2.43 8.66
C GLY A 92 0.11 -3.22 9.44
N VAL A 93 -1.14 -2.87 9.19
CA VAL A 93 -2.30 -3.48 9.83
C VAL A 93 -3.41 -3.74 8.84
N GLN A 94 -4.26 -4.68 9.19
CA GLN A 94 -5.56 -4.93 8.58
C GLN A 94 -6.63 -4.72 9.63
N VAL A 95 -7.70 -4.06 9.23
CA VAL A 95 -8.87 -3.81 10.03
C VAL A 95 -10.03 -4.60 9.43
N ASP A 96 -10.63 -5.47 10.24
CA ASP A 96 -11.71 -6.38 9.88
C ASP A 96 -12.69 -6.41 11.07
N PRO A 97 -13.75 -5.57 11.06
CA PRO A 97 -14.66 -5.42 12.18
C PRO A 97 -15.47 -6.69 12.51
N ASP A 98 -15.59 -7.61 11.55
CA ASP A 98 -16.38 -8.83 11.68
C ASP A 98 -15.56 -10.01 12.25
N LYS A 99 -14.24 -9.83 12.41
CA LYS A 99 -13.36 -10.79 13.09
C LYS A 99 -13.29 -10.48 14.59
N GLY A 100 -13.08 -11.53 15.41
CA GLY A 100 -12.91 -11.40 16.87
C GLY A 100 -11.71 -10.56 17.35
N ARG A 101 -10.91 -10.03 16.43
CA ARG A 101 -9.97 -8.92 16.64
C ARG A 101 -10.11 -7.94 15.49
N ASP A 102 -10.55 -6.73 15.80
CA ASP A 102 -10.81 -5.70 14.80
C ASP A 102 -9.55 -5.26 14.05
N VAL A 103 -8.36 -5.43 14.65
CA VAL A 103 -7.08 -5.02 14.08
C VAL A 103 -6.05 -6.15 14.16
N GLU A 104 -5.53 -6.56 13.01
CA GLU A 104 -4.53 -7.61 12.85
C GLU A 104 -3.23 -7.03 12.24
N PRO A 105 -2.05 -7.52 12.63
CA PRO A 105 -0.80 -7.13 11.97
C PRO A 105 -0.79 -7.61 10.52
N ALA A 106 -0.17 -6.82 9.64
CA ALA A 106 0.04 -7.17 8.26
C ALA A 106 1.52 -7.01 7.88
N VAL A 107 2.12 -8.07 7.35
CA VAL A 107 3.52 -8.10 6.95
C VAL A 107 3.62 -8.56 5.51
N SER A 108 4.34 -7.80 4.69
CA SER A 108 4.52 -8.07 3.28
C SER A 108 5.96 -8.42 2.97
N GLY A 109 6.17 -9.41 2.11
CA GLY A 109 7.47 -9.73 1.51
C GLY A 109 7.35 -9.77 0.00
N GLY A 110 8.25 -9.09 -0.71
CA GLY A 110 8.18 -9.06 -2.17
C GLY A 110 9.37 -8.39 -2.84
N LEU A 111 9.14 -8.00 -4.09
CA LEU A 111 10.11 -7.34 -4.95
C LEU A 111 9.52 -6.07 -5.53
N VAL A 112 10.36 -5.04 -5.64
CA VAL A 112 10.05 -3.80 -6.36
C VAL A 112 10.92 -3.70 -7.60
N GLY A 113 10.30 -3.62 -8.77
CA GLY A 113 10.93 -3.19 -10.01
C GLY A 113 10.94 -1.67 -10.09
N ASN A 114 12.06 -1.04 -9.75
CA ASN A 114 12.26 0.40 -9.84
C ASN A 114 12.81 0.77 -11.23
N LEU A 115 11.89 1.04 -12.16
CA LEU A 115 12.18 1.27 -13.58
C LEU A 115 12.28 2.77 -13.91
N GLY A 116 12.67 3.58 -12.93
CA GLY A 116 12.78 5.03 -13.05
C GLY A 116 11.43 5.72 -12.85
N ARG A 117 10.69 5.98 -13.93
CA ARG A 117 9.34 6.59 -13.84
C ARG A 117 8.29 5.63 -13.32
N PHE A 118 8.45 4.33 -13.57
CA PHE A 118 7.49 3.32 -13.15
C PHE A 118 8.07 2.47 -12.03
N VAL A 119 7.26 2.23 -11.00
CA VAL A 119 7.59 1.38 -9.87
C VAL A 119 6.56 0.27 -9.83
N LEU A 120 7.02 -0.98 -9.97
CA LEU A 120 6.19 -2.17 -9.93
C LEU A 120 6.44 -2.90 -8.63
N TYR A 121 5.40 -3.25 -7.90
CA TYR A 121 5.47 -4.09 -6.71
C TYR A 121 4.76 -5.42 -6.97
N GLY A 122 5.40 -6.51 -6.59
CA GLY A 122 4.78 -7.83 -6.51
C GLY A 122 5.26 -8.55 -5.26
N GLY A 123 4.33 -9.10 -4.50
CA GLY A 123 4.64 -9.74 -3.23
C GLY A 123 3.51 -10.58 -2.67
N VAL A 124 3.67 -10.96 -1.42
CA VAL A 124 2.70 -11.73 -0.65
C VAL A 124 2.62 -11.13 0.75
N ASP A 125 1.40 -10.97 1.26
CA ASP A 125 1.23 -10.77 2.70
C ASP A 125 1.47 -12.10 3.40
N VAL A 126 2.56 -12.18 4.15
CA VAL A 126 3.00 -13.43 4.79
C VAL A 126 2.16 -13.81 6.00
N THR A 127 1.31 -12.90 6.48
CA THR A 127 0.38 -13.14 7.61
C THR A 127 -0.83 -13.94 7.14
N GLU A 128 -1.40 -13.56 5.99
CA GLU A 128 -2.60 -14.21 5.43
C GLU A 128 -2.30 -15.11 4.23
N GLY A 129 -1.08 -15.10 3.69
CA GLY A 129 -0.70 -15.86 2.50
C GLY A 129 -1.33 -15.33 1.21
N THR A 130 -1.74 -14.06 1.17
CA THR A 130 -2.47 -13.47 0.04
C THR A 130 -1.55 -12.69 -0.91
N PRO A 131 -1.79 -12.74 -2.23
CA PRO A 131 -0.97 -12.03 -3.20
C PRO A 131 -1.17 -10.52 -3.11
N GLU A 132 -0.10 -9.78 -3.42
CA GLU A 132 -0.08 -8.33 -3.47
C GLU A 132 0.53 -7.82 -4.77
N ILE A 133 -0.04 -6.76 -5.31
CA ILE A 133 0.45 -6.09 -6.52
C ILE A 133 0.30 -4.59 -6.40
N GLY A 134 1.28 -3.85 -6.94
CA GLY A 134 1.24 -2.40 -7.01
C GLY A 134 1.89 -1.86 -8.28
N LEU A 135 1.37 -0.73 -8.75
CA LEU A 135 1.93 0.05 -9.85
C LEU A 135 1.89 1.51 -9.46
N ALA A 136 3.05 2.18 -9.47
CA ALA A 136 3.15 3.59 -9.19
C ALA A 136 3.99 4.34 -10.24
N TYR A 137 3.73 5.63 -10.35
CA TYR A 137 4.43 6.57 -11.20
C TYR A 137 5.22 7.56 -10.33
N ASN A 138 6.52 7.66 -10.58
CA ASN A 138 7.43 8.61 -9.95
C ASN A 138 7.54 9.88 -10.81
N PHE A 139 6.95 10.97 -10.33
CA PHE A 139 6.96 12.28 -10.97
C PHE A 139 8.29 13.01 -10.84
N GLN A 140 9.13 12.63 -9.88
CA GLN A 140 10.44 13.25 -9.62
C GLN A 140 11.58 12.60 -10.43
N TYR A 141 11.30 11.53 -11.16
CA TYR A 141 12.33 10.87 -11.96
C TYR A 141 12.79 11.76 -13.13
N GLY A 142 14.09 12.08 -13.15
CA GLY A 142 14.73 12.91 -14.18
C GLY A 142 14.68 14.42 -13.91
N THR A 143 14.09 14.86 -12.79
CA THR A 143 14.11 16.27 -12.37
C THR A 143 15.32 16.61 -11.48
N ASP A 144 16.00 15.60 -10.93
CA ASP A 144 17.23 15.74 -10.12
C ASP A 144 18.52 15.91 -10.96
N GLU A 145 18.43 16.01 -12.29
CA GLU A 145 19.57 16.28 -13.19
C GLU A 145 19.68 17.77 -13.62
N GLY A 146 19.05 18.68 -12.87
CA GLY A 146 19.02 20.14 -13.14
C GLY A 146 19.96 20.97 -12.26
#